data_AF-A0A1S2LEY4-F1
#
_entry.id   AF-A0A1S2LEY4-F1
#
_cell.length_a   1.000
_cell.length_b   1.000
_cell.length_c   1.000
_cell.angle_alpha   90.00
_cell.angle_beta   90.00
_cell.angle_gamma   90.00
#
_symmetry.space_group_name_H-M   'P 1'
#
loop_
_entity.id
_entity.type
_entity.pdbx_description
1 polymer ?
#
loop_
_entity_poly.entity_id
_entity_poly.type
_entity_poly.pdbx_seq_one_letter_code
_entity_poly.pdbx_strand_id
1 'polypeptide(L)'
;MRQLLLKRLKNQKGLTLIELLAVVVILGIIAAIAVPSIAGIIEKSRENAAVANAEMLLSASRLYAASNNVPNGTYVDDTDEGKAIAEFIESDLNDPWDSTVPEWSVTFEDNVPEVTIEYSEGTASGSAGNVTFDRD
;
A
#
# COMPACT_ATOMS: atom_id res chain seq x y z
N MET A 1 -50.77 11.44 30.54
CA MET A 1 -49.45 11.24 29.89
C MET A 1 -48.28 11.03 30.87
N ARG A 2 -48.17 11.74 32.01
CA ARG A 2 -47.04 11.58 32.98
C ARG A 2 -46.84 10.18 33.57
N GLN A 3 -47.91 9.39 33.72
CA GLN A 3 -47.86 8.06 34.34
C GLN A 3 -47.15 6.99 33.49
N LEU A 4 -47.09 7.17 32.17
CA LEU A 4 -46.43 6.21 31.26
C LEU A 4 -44.91 6.40 31.23
N LEU A 5 -44.42 7.63 31.40
CA LEU A 5 -42.98 7.94 31.42
C LEU A 5 -42.30 7.39 32.68
N LEU A 6 -42.94 7.49 33.85
CA LEU A 6 -42.40 6.98 35.12
C LEU A 6 -42.29 5.43 35.15
N LYS A 7 -43.15 4.75 34.39
CA LYS A 7 -43.15 3.27 34.30
C LYS A 7 -41.99 2.74 33.46
N ARG A 8 -41.51 3.50 32.47
CA ARG A 8 -40.33 3.14 31.65
C ARG A 8 -39.01 3.30 32.41
N LEU A 9 -38.90 4.29 33.29
CA LEU A 9 -37.68 4.51 34.10
C LEU A 9 -37.43 3.41 35.14
N LYS A 10 -38.49 2.77 35.65
CA LYS A 10 -38.40 1.67 36.63
C LYS A 10 -38.04 0.30 36.03
N ASN A 11 -37.97 0.18 34.70
CA ASN A 11 -37.72 -1.10 34.01
C ASN A 11 -36.31 -1.20 33.42
N GLN A 12 -35.38 -0.35 33.86
CA GLN A 12 -33.97 -0.47 33.50
C GLN A 12 -33.32 -1.56 34.35
N LYS A 13 -33.33 -2.80 33.86
CA LYS A 13 -32.46 -3.85 34.39
C LYS A 13 -31.02 -3.46 34.04
N GLY A 14 -30.19 -3.20 35.05
CA GLY A 14 -28.77 -2.90 34.86
C GLY A 14 -27.99 -4.14 34.43
N LEU A 15 -26.94 -3.93 33.63
CA LEU A 15 -25.93 -4.94 33.33
C LEU A 15 -25.17 -5.30 34.61
N THR A 16 -24.86 -6.57 34.79
CA THR A 16 -24.03 -7.01 35.92
C THR A 16 -22.55 -6.82 35.59
N LEU A 17 -21.72 -6.59 36.61
CA LEU A 17 -20.26 -6.48 36.41
C LEU A 17 -19.65 -7.79 35.87
N ILE A 18 -20.22 -8.95 36.23
CA ILE A 18 -19.72 -10.25 35.76
C ILE A 18 -19.98 -10.47 34.27
N GLU A 19 -21.10 -9.98 33.73
CA GLU A 19 -21.39 -10.03 32.30
C GLU A 19 -20.42 -9.17 31.51
N LEU A 20 -20.14 -7.95 31.98
CA LEU A 20 -19.12 -7.10 31.34
C LEU A 20 -17.72 -7.71 31.45
N LEU A 21 -17.39 -8.34 32.59
CA LEU A 21 -16.10 -8.99 32.79
C LEU A 21 -15.89 -10.16 31.81
N ALA A 22 -16.88 -11.03 31.63
CA ALA A 22 -16.79 -12.15 30.71
C ALA A 22 -16.57 -11.68 29.25
N VAL A 23 -17.21 -10.58 28.84
CA VAL A 23 -17.07 -10.02 27.49
C VAL A 23 -15.66 -9.48 27.23
N VAL A 24 -15.10 -8.69 28.15
CA VAL A 24 -13.75 -8.14 27.95
C VAL A 24 -12.67 -9.22 27.99
N VAL A 25 -12.88 -10.31 28.73
CA VAL A 25 -11.99 -11.48 28.71
C VAL A 25 -12.00 -12.14 27.33
N ILE A 26 -13.18 -12.38 26.75
CA ILE A 26 -13.29 -12.98 25.42
C ILE A 26 -12.68 -12.04 24.36
N LEU A 27 -12.99 -10.74 24.41
CA LEU A 27 -12.40 -9.75 23.50
C LEU A 27 -10.87 -9.67 23.65
N GLY A 28 -10.34 -9.79 24.87
CA GLY A 28 -8.90 -9.81 25.13
C GLY A 28 -8.20 -11.00 24.47
N ILE A 29 -8.79 -12.20 24.55
CA ILE A 29 -8.26 -13.41 23.90
C ILE A 29 -8.27 -13.25 22.38
N ILE A 30 -9.37 -12.76 21.80
CA ILE A 30 -9.48 -12.52 20.35
C ILE A 30 -8.45 -11.48 19.91
N ALA A 31 -8.35 -10.35 20.62
CA ALA A 31 -7.41 -9.28 20.29
C ALA A 31 -5.95 -9.75 20.33
N ALA A 32 -5.58 -10.60 21.31
CA ALA A 32 -4.23 -11.12 21.44
C ALA A 32 -3.78 -11.95 20.21
N ILE A 33 -4.69 -12.65 19.55
CA ILE A 33 -4.39 -13.44 18.34
C ILE A 33 -4.56 -12.60 17.07
N ALA A 34 -5.62 -11.78 17.02
CA ALA A 34 -5.98 -11.03 15.82
C ALA A 34 -4.98 -9.93 15.48
N VAL A 35 -4.48 -9.17 16.47
CA VAL A 35 -3.58 -8.03 16.24
C VAL A 35 -2.28 -8.43 15.53
N PRO A 36 -1.48 -9.42 16.00
CA PRO A 36 -0.25 -9.80 15.31
C PRO A 36 -0.51 -10.41 13.92
N SER A 37 -1.61 -11.15 13.76
CA SER A 37 -1.97 -11.72 12.45
C SER A 37 -2.32 -10.65 11.42
N ILE A 38 -3.05 -9.60 11.83
CA ILE A 38 -3.43 -8.51 10.94
C ILE A 38 -2.21 -7.67 10.56
N ALA A 39 -1.29 -7.41 11.51
CA ALA A 39 -0.07 -6.66 11.23
C ALA A 39 0.77 -7.28 10.10
N GLY A 40 0.97 -8.61 10.12
CA GLY A 40 1.72 -9.30 9.06
C GLY A 40 1.00 -9.29 7.70
N ILE A 41 -0.33 -9.34 7.68
CA ILE A 41 -1.12 -9.24 6.44
C ILE A 41 -1.00 -7.84 5.83
N ILE A 42 -1.09 -6.80 6.67
CA ILE A 42 -0.92 -5.41 6.22
C ILE A 42 0.46 -5.25 5.59
N GLU A 43 1.50 -5.75 6.25
CA GLU A 43 2.88 -5.63 5.74
C GLU A 43 3.06 -6.32 4.39
N LYS A 44 2.54 -7.55 4.24
CA LYS A 44 2.60 -8.24 2.96
C LYS A 44 1.79 -7.51 1.88
N SER A 45 0.66 -6.90 2.26
CA SER A 45 -0.15 -6.12 1.33
C SER A 45 0.57 -4.85 0.87
N ARG A 46 1.40 -4.23 1.73
CA ARG A 46 2.25 -3.09 1.38
C ARG A 46 3.37 -3.48 0.42
N GLU A 47 4.10 -4.56 0.69
CA GLU A 47 5.11 -5.09 -0.23
C GLU A 47 4.50 -5.41 -1.61
N ASN A 48 3.33 -6.04 -1.64
CA ASN A 48 2.64 -6.35 -2.89
C ASN A 48 2.23 -5.07 -3.66
N ALA A 49 1.83 -4.01 -2.95
CA ALA A 49 1.51 -2.73 -3.56
C ALA A 49 2.77 -2.07 -4.16
N ALA A 50 3.90 -2.11 -3.44
CA ALA A 50 5.19 -1.63 -3.94
C ALA A 50 5.63 -2.37 -5.22
N VAL A 51 5.51 -3.71 -5.24
CA VAL A 51 5.78 -4.51 -6.45
C VAL A 51 4.83 -4.15 -7.59
N ALA A 52 3.52 -4.02 -7.32
CA ALA A 52 2.54 -3.67 -8.34
C ALA A 52 2.81 -2.30 -8.98
N ASN A 53 3.19 -1.31 -8.16
CA ASN A 53 3.58 0.02 -8.62
C ASN A 53 4.80 -0.05 -9.58
N ALA A 54 5.82 -0.84 -9.22
CA ALA A 54 6.97 -1.05 -10.09
C ALA A 54 6.63 -1.85 -11.37
N GLU A 55 5.72 -2.82 -11.32
CA GLU A 55 5.22 -3.52 -12.52
C GLU A 55 4.47 -2.58 -13.47
N MET A 56 3.70 -1.64 -12.92
CA MET A 56 3.03 -0.58 -13.68
C MET A 56 4.06 0.35 -14.33
N LEU A 57 5.08 0.79 -13.60
CA LEU A 57 6.18 1.59 -14.12
C LEU A 57 6.94 0.88 -15.24
N LEU A 58 7.24 -0.41 -15.06
CA LEU A 58 7.88 -1.24 -16.07
C LEU A 58 7.02 -1.35 -17.33
N SER A 59 5.71 -1.50 -17.18
CA SER A 59 4.77 -1.61 -18.30
C SER A 59 4.66 -0.29 -19.07
N ALA A 60 4.58 0.84 -18.37
CA ALA A 60 4.57 2.19 -18.97
C ALA A 60 5.88 2.47 -19.72
N SER A 61 7.02 2.12 -19.12
CA SER A 61 8.35 2.29 -19.72
C SER A 61 8.51 1.48 -20.99
N ARG A 62 7.97 0.25 -21.04
CA ARG A 62 7.96 -0.58 -22.26
C ARG A 62 7.14 0.06 -23.37
N LEU A 63 5.96 0.59 -23.04
CA LEU A 63 5.12 1.26 -24.02
C LEU A 63 5.82 2.50 -24.59
N TYR A 64 6.53 3.25 -23.74
CA TYR A 64 7.34 4.39 -24.13
C TYR A 64 8.47 3.98 -25.08
N ALA A 65 9.25 2.95 -24.73
CA ALA A 65 10.33 2.40 -25.58
C ALA A 65 9.84 1.73 -26.87
N ALA A 66 8.59 1.29 -26.92
CA ALA A 66 7.99 0.76 -28.14
C ALA A 66 7.52 1.87 -29.10
N SER A 67 7.12 3.02 -28.55
CA SER A 67 6.59 4.15 -29.33
C SER A 67 7.67 5.15 -29.74
N ASN A 68 8.79 5.19 -29.01
CA ASN A 68 9.89 6.11 -29.21
C ASN A 68 11.20 5.34 -29.43
N ASN A 69 12.11 5.91 -30.22
CA ASN A 69 13.46 5.37 -30.34
C ASN A 69 14.29 5.87 -29.15
N VAL A 70 14.39 5.06 -28.09
CA VAL A 70 15.11 5.40 -26.86
C VAL A 70 16.58 5.00 -26.99
N PRO A 71 17.53 5.94 -26.90
CA PRO A 71 18.96 5.62 -26.91
C PRO A 71 19.35 4.65 -25.79
N ASN A 72 20.38 3.84 -26.04
CA ASN A 72 20.96 2.99 -25.00
C ASN A 72 21.59 3.85 -23.88
N GLY A 73 21.33 3.49 -22.63
CA GLY A 73 21.80 4.21 -21.45
C GLY A 73 20.98 5.46 -21.12
N THR A 74 19.79 5.64 -21.71
CA THR A 74 18.88 6.70 -21.30
C THR A 74 18.39 6.45 -19.87
N TYR A 75 18.58 7.45 -19.01
CA TYR A 75 18.10 7.49 -17.65
C TYR A 75 16.94 8.47 -17.56
N VAL A 76 15.85 8.05 -16.91
CA VAL A 76 14.62 8.82 -16.72
C VAL A 76 14.23 8.75 -15.25
N ASP A 77 13.85 9.89 -14.69
CA ASP A 77 13.41 10.06 -13.29
C ASP A 77 12.21 11.03 -13.25
N ASP A 78 11.87 11.57 -12.07
CA ASP A 78 10.79 12.56 -11.87
C ASP A 78 11.02 13.93 -12.56
N THR A 79 11.94 14.03 -13.52
CA THR A 79 12.10 15.21 -14.38
C THR A 79 11.08 15.23 -15.52
N ASP A 80 11.04 16.35 -16.28
CA ASP A 80 10.01 16.62 -17.29
C ASP A 80 9.90 15.56 -18.41
N GLU A 81 10.99 14.84 -18.74
CA GLU A 81 10.96 13.73 -19.70
C GLU A 81 10.34 12.45 -19.11
N GLY A 82 10.50 12.25 -17.80
CA GLY A 82 9.88 11.14 -17.07
C GLY A 82 8.44 11.39 -16.66
N LYS A 83 7.98 12.64 -16.62
CA LYS A 83 6.57 12.97 -16.42
C LYS A 83 5.64 12.34 -17.45
N ALA A 84 6.10 12.12 -18.69
CA ALA A 84 5.31 11.39 -19.69
C ALA A 84 5.13 9.91 -19.33
N ILE A 85 6.13 9.28 -18.71
CA ILE A 85 6.05 7.90 -18.22
C ILE A 85 5.24 7.84 -16.92
N ALA A 86 5.43 8.81 -16.01
CA ALA A 86 4.68 8.93 -14.77
C ALA A 86 3.18 9.22 -15.01
N GLU A 87 2.84 10.02 -16.03
CA GLU A 87 1.45 10.30 -16.41
C GLU A 87 0.70 9.02 -16.82
N PHE A 88 1.40 8.00 -17.32
CA PHE A 88 0.82 6.69 -17.63
C PHE A 88 0.47 5.84 -16.39
N ILE A 89 1.01 6.15 -15.21
CA ILE A 89 0.89 5.31 -14.00
C ILE A 89 -0.22 5.80 -13.05
N GLU A 90 -0.99 6.82 -13.47
CA GLU A 90 -1.82 7.66 -12.59
C GLU A 90 -0.97 8.48 -11.61
N SER A 91 -1.41 9.71 -11.35
CA SER A 91 -0.63 10.76 -10.68
C SER A 91 -0.21 10.47 -9.24
N ASP A 92 -0.58 9.33 -8.68
CA ASP A 92 -0.53 9.07 -7.24
C ASP A 92 0.27 7.79 -6.95
N LEU A 93 1.49 7.70 -7.51
CA LEU A 93 2.50 6.79 -7.00
C LEU A 93 2.73 7.13 -5.53
N ASN A 94 2.37 6.22 -4.65
CA ASN A 94 2.33 6.48 -3.22
C ASN A 94 3.04 5.38 -2.44
N ASP A 95 3.82 5.78 -1.46
CA ASP A 95 4.49 4.90 -0.52
C ASP A 95 3.46 4.21 0.39
N PRO A 96 3.39 2.86 0.41
CA PRO A 96 2.44 2.11 1.24
C PRO A 96 2.59 2.25 2.77
N TRP A 97 3.71 2.77 3.24
CA TRP A 97 4.05 2.94 4.66
C TRP A 97 3.83 4.36 5.17
N ASP A 98 4.18 5.38 4.38
CA ASP A 98 4.10 6.79 4.81
C ASP A 98 3.21 7.70 3.97
N SER A 99 2.72 7.20 2.84
CA SER A 99 1.86 7.95 1.92
C SER A 99 2.49 9.21 1.31
N THR A 100 3.81 9.20 1.15
CA THR A 100 4.54 10.19 0.34
C THR A 100 4.74 9.68 -1.08
N VAL A 101 5.15 10.56 -1.99
CA VAL A 101 5.54 10.15 -3.35
C VAL A 101 6.97 9.58 -3.26
N PRO A 102 7.19 8.31 -3.61
CA PRO A 102 8.52 7.71 -3.56
C PRO A 102 9.37 8.19 -4.74
N GLU A 103 10.70 8.16 -4.56
CA GLU A 103 11.63 8.40 -5.66
C GLU A 103 11.60 7.23 -6.63
N TRP A 104 11.68 7.50 -7.93
CA TRP A 104 11.67 6.46 -8.95
C TRP A 104 12.60 6.81 -10.10
N SER A 105 13.10 5.77 -10.75
CA SER A 105 13.91 5.89 -11.95
C SER A 105 13.72 4.73 -12.91
N VAL A 106 14.04 4.98 -14.18
CA VAL A 106 14.02 4.02 -15.26
C VAL A 106 15.29 4.17 -16.08
N THR A 107 16.01 3.07 -16.27
CA THR A 107 17.17 3.01 -17.16
C THR A 107 16.85 2.12 -18.35
N PHE A 108 17.14 2.58 -19.56
CA PHE A 108 16.95 1.80 -20.77
C PHE A 108 18.28 1.24 -21.26
N GLU A 109 18.46 -0.08 -21.13
CA GLU A 109 19.58 -0.80 -21.72
C GLU A 109 19.10 -1.62 -22.92
N ASP A 110 19.60 -1.32 -24.13
CA ASP A 110 19.23 -1.99 -25.37
C ASP A 110 17.69 -2.07 -25.58
N ASN A 111 16.99 -0.99 -25.24
CA ASN A 111 15.52 -0.87 -25.29
C ASN A 111 14.77 -1.76 -24.27
N VAL A 112 15.48 -2.33 -23.30
CA VAL A 112 14.91 -3.03 -22.15
C VAL A 112 14.89 -2.07 -20.95
N PRO A 113 13.70 -1.69 -20.43
CA PRO A 113 13.62 -0.87 -19.24
C PRO A 113 13.94 -1.68 -17.99
N GLU A 114 14.81 -1.13 -17.17
CA GLU A 114 15.02 -1.46 -15.77
C GLU A 114 14.40 -0.34 -14.92
N VAL A 115 13.59 -0.71 -13.94
CA VAL A 115 12.86 0.24 -13.09
C VAL A 115 13.29 0.07 -11.65
N THR A 116 13.33 1.19 -10.93
CA THR A 116 13.60 1.25 -9.50
C THR A 116 12.66 2.24 -8.86
N ILE A 117 12.04 1.85 -7.74
CA ILE A 117 11.24 2.74 -6.88
C ILE A 117 11.77 2.58 -5.45
N GLU A 118 12.20 3.69 -4.86
CA GLU A 118 12.69 3.75 -3.49
C GLU A 118 11.55 4.16 -2.54
N TYR A 119 11.13 3.21 -1.72
CA TYR A 119 10.16 3.41 -0.65
C TYR A 119 10.90 3.62 0.69
N SER A 120 10.19 4.15 1.67
CA SER A 120 10.66 4.38 3.04
C SER A 120 11.14 3.12 3.78
N GLU A 121 10.72 1.93 3.34
CA GLU A 121 11.02 0.63 3.97
C GLU A 121 11.72 -0.35 3.02
N GLY A 122 12.17 0.11 1.85
CA GLY A 122 12.88 -0.73 0.89
C GLY A 122 12.70 -0.31 -0.55
N THR A 123 13.24 -1.11 -1.46
CA THR A 123 13.30 -0.79 -2.88
C THR A 123 12.55 -1.84 -3.70
N ALA A 124 11.64 -1.39 -4.57
CA ALA A 124 11.10 -2.24 -5.62
C ALA A 124 11.92 -2.04 -6.90
N SER A 125 12.51 -3.10 -7.43
CA SER A 125 13.30 -3.02 -8.66
C SER A 125 13.02 -4.21 -9.58
N GLY A 126 13.20 -4.01 -10.88
CA GLY A 126 12.94 -5.05 -11.85
C GLY A 126 13.23 -4.69 -13.29
N SER A 127 13.48 -5.72 -14.09
CA SER A 127 13.69 -5.62 -15.52
C SER A 127 13.11 -6.84 -16.21
N ALA A 128 12.82 -6.74 -17.50
CA ALA A 128 12.39 -7.85 -18.35
C ALA A 128 11.17 -8.67 -17.83
N GLY A 129 10.40 -8.14 -16.87
CA GLY A 129 9.09 -8.68 -16.46
C GLY A 129 9.09 -9.35 -15.10
N ASN A 130 10.23 -9.30 -14.40
CA ASN A 130 10.32 -9.70 -13.00
C ASN A 130 10.58 -8.44 -12.17
N VAL A 131 9.74 -8.22 -11.16
CA VAL A 131 9.91 -7.17 -10.17
C VAL A 131 10.04 -7.83 -8.81
N THR A 132 10.98 -7.35 -8.02
CA THR A 132 11.22 -7.79 -6.64
C THR A 132 11.20 -6.59 -5.71
N PHE A 133 10.78 -6.82 -4.47
CA PHE A 133 10.94 -5.85 -3.40
C PHE A 133 12.03 -6.36 -2.46
N ASP A 134 13.05 -5.53 -2.25
CA ASP A 134 14.10 -5.76 -1.26
C ASP A 134 13.88 -4.82 -0.08
N ARG A 135 13.97 -5.34 1.14
CA ARG A 135 13.67 -4.58 2.36
C ARG A 135 14.99 -4.12 2.99
N ASP A 136 15.02 -2.86 3.41
CA ASP A 136 16.15 -2.27 4.14
C ASP A 136 16.35 -2.83 5.57
#